data_AF-A0A8J6YPT5-F1
#
_entry.id   AF-A0A8J6YPT5-F1
#
_cell.length_a   1.000
_cell.length_b   1.000
_cell.length_c   1.000
_cell.angle_alpha   90.00
_cell.angle_beta   90.00
_cell.angle_gamma   90.00
#
_symmetry.space_group_name_H-M   'P 1'
#
loop_
_entity.id
_entity.type
_entity.pdbx_description
1 polymer ?
#
loop_
_entity_poly.entity_id
_entity_poly.type
_entity_poly.pdbx_seq_one_letter_code
_entity_poly.pdbx_strand_id
1 'polypeptide(L)' 'MQGIFEKRREQLRKRMEEEGMEGALVLHPTNIYYLTGYLADPHERFMGLFLFRSSEEVFLVPQLERERANAYLKEVV' A
#
# COMPACT_ATOMS: atom_id res chain seq x y z
N MET A 1 -10.25 -9.80 -9.57
CA MET A 1 -8.82 -9.41 -9.51
C MET A 1 -8.44 -8.72 -8.21
N GLN A 2 -9.30 -7.93 -7.54
CA GLN A 2 -9.00 -7.27 -6.26
C GLN A 2 -8.57 -8.21 -5.12
N GLY A 3 -9.19 -9.39 -5.02
CA GLY A 3 -8.93 -10.31 -3.89
C GLY A 3 -7.50 -10.85 -3.76
N ILE A 4 -6.67 -10.84 -4.82
CA ILE A 4 -5.27 -11.29 -4.68
C ILE A 4 -4.42 -10.27 -3.93
N PHE A 5 -4.69 -8.98 -4.11
CA PHE A 5 -3.96 -7.88 -3.47
C PHE A 5 -4.31 -7.79 -1.98
N GLU A 6 -5.60 -7.91 -1.66
CA GLU A 6 -6.09 -8.10 -0.28
C GLU A 6 -5.37 -9.24 0.42
N LYS A 7 -5.37 -10.43 -0.18
CA LYS A 7 -4.69 -11.60 0.39
C LYS A 7 -3.20 -11.37 0.66
N ARG A 8 -2.49 -10.67 -0.23
CA ARG A 8 -1.06 -10.35 -0.03
C ARG A 8 -0.84 -9.40 1.14
N ARG A 9 -1.70 -8.39 1.30
CA ARG A 9 -1.67 -7.47 2.46
C ARG A 9 -1.99 -8.20 3.76
N GLU A 10 -2.95 -9.12 3.76
CA GLU A 10 -3.27 -9.94 4.93
C GLU A 10 -2.09 -10.85 5.33
N GLN A 11 -1.40 -11.44 4.35
CA GLN A 11 -0.19 -12.23 4.62
C GLN A 11 0.92 -11.38 5.24
N LEU A 12 1.11 -10.16 4.76
CA LEU A 12 2.07 -9.22 5.34
C LEU A 12 1.66 -8.80 6.76
N ARG A 13 0.38 -8.53 7.01
CA ARG A 13 -0.14 -8.22 8.36
C ARG A 13 0.08 -9.37 9.33
N LYS A 14 -0.16 -10.61 8.91
CA LYS A 14 0.15 -11.80 9.72
C LYS A 14 1.63 -11.87 10.06
N ARG A 15 2.50 -11.60 9.09
CA ARG A 15 3.94 -11.58 9.33
C ARG A 15 4.36 -10.47 10.30
N MET A 16 3.76 -9.28 10.17
CA MET A 16 3.98 -8.18 11.11
C MET A 16 3.56 -8.56 12.53
N GLU A 17 2.44 -9.26 12.69
CA GLU A 17 1.98 -9.77 13.98
C GLU A 17 2.98 -10.77 14.59
N GLU A 18 3.46 -11.75 13.80
CA GLU A 18 4.48 -12.70 14.22
C GLU A 18 5.79 -12.02 14.67
N GLU A 19 6.13 -10.89 14.07
CA GLU A 19 7.35 -10.11 14.35
C GLU A 19 7.13 -8.99 15.39
N GLY A 20 5.93 -8.86 15.95
CA GLY A 20 5.61 -7.82 16.94
C GLY A 20 5.62 -6.38 16.39
N MET A 21 5.39 -6.22 15.08
CA MET A 21 5.35 -4.92 14.40
C MET A 21 3.93 -4.33 14.37
N GLU A 22 3.81 -3.02 14.58
CA GLU A 22 2.54 -2.29 14.54
C GLU A 22 2.18 -1.76 13.14
N GLY A 23 3.18 -1.61 12.26
CA GLY A 23 3.01 -1.04 10.94
C GLY A 23 4.21 -1.28 10.02
N ALA A 24 3.99 -1.14 8.71
CA ALA A 24 5.02 -1.23 7.68
C ALA A 24 4.85 -0.09 6.67
N LEU A 25 5.92 0.67 6.44
CA LEU A 25 5.99 1.68 5.39
C LEU A 25 6.68 1.10 4.15
N VAL A 26 5.92 0.92 3.08
CA VAL A 26 6.39 0.33 1.82
C VAL A 26 6.60 1.43 0.79
N LEU A 27 7.85 1.64 0.39
CA LEU A 27 8.24 2.74 -0.52
C LEU A 27 8.63 2.28 -1.93
N HIS A 28 9.09 1.04 -2.07
CA HIS A 28 9.56 0.55 -3.37
C HIS A 28 8.38 0.35 -4.34
N PRO A 29 8.37 0.95 -5.55
CA PRO A 29 7.24 0.88 -6.48
C PRO A 29 6.81 -0.55 -6.83
N THR A 30 7.76 -1.46 -7.01
CA THR A 30 7.46 -2.88 -7.27
C THR A 30 6.70 -3.56 -6.12
N ASN A 31 6.99 -3.20 -4.87
CA ASN A 31 6.31 -3.76 -3.71
C ASN A 31 4.91 -3.14 -3.55
N ILE A 32 4.77 -1.84 -3.82
CA ILE A 32 3.47 -1.16 -3.88
C ILE A 32 2.59 -1.83 -4.94
N TYR A 33 3.12 -2.05 -6.14
CA TYR A 33 2.41 -2.77 -7.21
C TYR A 33 2.04 -4.20 -6.79
N TYR A 34 2.96 -4.94 -6.16
CA TYR A 34 2.68 -6.28 -5.67
C TYR A 34 1.52 -6.30 -4.67
N LEU A 35 1.44 -5.32 -3.77
CA LEU A 35 0.44 -5.27 -2.70
C LEU A 35 -0.89 -4.65 -3.10
N THR A 36 -0.92 -3.83 -4.16
CA THR A 36 -2.08 -2.98 -4.47
C THR A 36 -2.56 -3.12 -5.91
N GLY A 37 -1.70 -3.58 -6.83
CA GLY A 37 -1.93 -3.53 -8.27
C GLY A 37 -1.73 -2.16 -8.90
N TYR A 38 -1.43 -1.14 -8.10
CA TYR A 38 -1.17 0.22 -8.57
C TYR A 38 0.25 0.32 -9.13
N LEU A 39 0.34 0.55 -10.44
CA LEU A 39 1.61 0.75 -11.13
C LEU A 39 1.86 2.24 -11.30
N ALA A 40 2.92 2.74 -10.67
CA ALA A 40 3.40 4.11 -10.86
C ALA A 40 4.91 4.18 -10.70
N ASP A 41 5.50 5.15 -11.38
CA ASP A 41 6.88 5.61 -11.18
C ASP A 41 6.80 7.01 -10.59
N PRO A 42 7.06 7.17 -9.27
CA PRO A 42 6.96 8.47 -8.62
C PRO A 42 8.18 9.36 -8.88
N HIS A 43 9.21 8.85 -9.57
CA HIS A 43 10.51 9.51 -9.73
C HIS A 43 11.05 10.01 -8.38
N GLU A 44 11.26 11.32 -8.23
CA GLU A 44 11.72 11.97 -7.00
C GLU A 44 10.60 12.23 -5.97
N ARG A 45 9.33 12.11 -6.36
CA ARG A 45 8.20 12.42 -5.49
C ARG A 45 7.97 11.31 -4.48
N PHE A 46 7.46 11.70 -3.31
CA PHE A 46 7.11 10.72 -2.30
C PHE A 46 5.87 9.92 -2.73
N MET A 47 5.99 8.60 -2.64
CA MET A 47 4.89 7.66 -2.77
C MET A 47 5.13 6.52 -1.79
N GLY A 48 4.09 6.10 -1.07
CA GLY A 48 4.24 5.06 -0.06
C GLY A 48 2.92 4.45 0.34
N LEU A 49 2.94 3.13 0.59
CA LEU A 49 1.84 2.42 1.21
C LEU A 49 2.17 2.22 2.68
N PHE A 50 1.34 2.76 3.57
CA PHE A 50 1.45 2.53 5.01
C PHE A 50 0.42 1.50 5.44
N LEU A 51 0.88 0.29 5.75
CA LEU A 51 0.07 -0.80 6.26
C LEU A 51 0.15 -0.81 7.79
N PHE A 52 -1.00 -0.73 8.45
CA PHE A 52 -1.08 -0.95 9.89
C PHE A 52 -1.25 -2.44 10.19
N ARG A 53 -1.07 -2.86 11.44
CA ARG A 53 -1.42 -4.23 11.83
C ARG A 53 -2.93 -4.45 11.80
N SER A 54 -3.70 -3.55 12.42
CA SER A 54 -5.12 -3.78 12.74
C SER A 54 -6.09 -2.70 12.23
N SER A 55 -5.65 -1.77 11.38
CA SER A 55 -6.50 -0.76 10.74
C SER A 55 -6.31 -0.71 9.22
N GLU A 56 -7.21 -0.01 8.53
CA GLU A 56 -7.10 0.25 7.09
C GLU A 56 -5.76 0.91 6.75
N GLU A 57 -5.15 0.49 5.64
CA GLU A 57 -3.93 1.11 5.12
C GLU A 57 -4.16 2.53 4.60
N VAL A 58 -3.10 3.32 4.59
CA VAL A 58 -3.08 4.65 3.97
C VAL A 58 -2.14 4.62 2.76
N PHE A 59 -2.59 5.14 1.63
CA PHE A 59 -1.77 5.28 0.44
C PHE A 59 -1.43 6.73 0.16
N LEU A 60 -0.15 7.05 0.31
CA LEU A 60 0.38 8.38 0.04
C LEU A 60 0.83 8.42 -1.41
N VAL A 61 0.25 9.34 -2.19
CA VAL A 61 0.61 9.56 -3.59
C VAL A 61 0.77 11.05 -3.87
N PRO A 62 1.52 11.46 -4.89
CA PRO A 62 1.50 12.86 -5.28
C PRO A 62 0.09 13.25 -5.77
N GLN A 63 -0.26 14.53 -5.58
CA GLN A 63 -1.63 15.01 -5.77
C GLN A 63 -2.19 14.73 -7.16
N LEU A 64 -1.34 14.75 -8.19
CA LEU A 64 -1.72 14.50 -9.58
C LEU A 64 -2.22 13.06 -9.80
N GLU A 65 -1.74 12.11 -9.01
CA GLU A 65 -2.04 10.69 -9.11
C GLU A 65 -3.24 10.25 -8.26
N ARG A 66 -3.75 11.14 -7.41
CA ARG A 66 -4.79 10.83 -6.40
C ARG A 66 -6.04 10.21 -7.01
N GLU A 67 -6.57 10.79 -8.08
CA GLU A 67 -7.79 10.26 -8.73
C GLU A 67 -7.60 8.83 -9.25
N ARG A 68 -6.43 8.55 -9.83
CA ARG A 68 -6.10 7.21 -10.32
C ARG A 68 -5.93 6.22 -9.17
N ALA A 69 -5.30 6.64 -8.08
CA ALA A 69 -5.05 5.80 -6.92
C ALA A 69 -6.35 5.38 -6.18
N ASN A 70 -7.39 6.21 -6.19
CA ASN A 70 -8.71 5.90 -5.59
C ASN A 70 -9.39 4.67 -6.20
N ALA A 71 -9.00 4.23 -7.40
CA ALA A 71 -9.51 2.99 -7.99
C ALA A 71 -8.92 1.73 -7.34
N TYR A 72 -7.83 1.86 -6.57
CA TYR A 72 -7.08 0.73 -6.00
C TYR A 72 -7.22 0.65 -4.48
N LEU A 73 -7.29 1.79 -3.80
CA LEU A 73 -7.30 1.90 -2.33
C LEU A 73 -8.34 2.93 -1.87
N LYS A 74 -8.87 2.71 -0.66
CA LYS A 74 -9.94 3.54 -0.08
C LYS A 74 -9.39 4.85 0.51
N GLU A 75 -8.32 4.75 1.28
CA GLU A 75 -7.69 5.88 1.97
C GLU A 75 -6.46 6.35 1.19
N VAL A 76 -6.68 7.30 0.27
CA VAL A 76 -5.63 7.93 -0.54
C VAL A 76 -5.42 9.38 -0.11
N VAL A 77 -4.21 9.68 0.33
CA VAL A 77 -3.77 10.98 0.84
C VAL A 77 -2.77 11.61 -0.12
#